data_AF-A0A1V5KRQ5-F1
#
_entry.id   AF-A0A1V5KRQ5-F1
#
_cell.length_a   1.000
_cell.length_b   1.000
_cell.length_c   1.000
_cell.angle_alpha   90.00
_cell.angle_beta   90.00
_cell.angle_gamma   90.00
#
_symmetry.space_group_name_H-M   'P 1'
#
loop_
_entity.id
_entity.type
_entity.pdbx_description
1 polymer ?
#
loop_
_entity_poly.entity_id
_entity_poly.type
_entity_poly.pdbx_seq_one_letter_code
_entity_poly.pdbx_strand_id
1 'polypeptide(L)'
;MNLLTFYHPKKEIKYMNSKLYPLFGTRLKSTACGILLVAAAIGASAQDASIDAAAKEELKSIREEFVQISQDLKQAHQQAMDSAEVLANRDALNQALKAEMIKLAGEAEKAAIEKRFELMSAIDHFSVSDEAKRNALIGQLQPLLEAQKSLEQQANQAGGVKSLHTNLIGSIQSAMAKINPEVPALMKRQQELAQRAQSIQQKAKAVQ
;
A
#
# COMPACT_ATOMS: atom_id res chain seq x y z
N MET A 1 6.54 -35.75 -34.65
CA MET A 1 6.68 -34.27 -34.68
C MET A 1 5.51 -33.71 -33.88
N ASN A 2 5.73 -33.30 -32.62
CA ASN A 2 5.95 -31.90 -32.19
C ASN A 2 4.74 -31.00 -32.51
N LEU A 3 4.17 -30.18 -31.63
CA LEU A 3 4.36 -29.83 -30.22
C LEU A 3 3.27 -28.78 -29.89
N LEU A 4 2.88 -28.68 -28.61
CA LEU A 4 2.28 -27.51 -27.94
C LEU A 4 0.75 -27.35 -27.94
N THR A 5 0.15 -28.15 -27.05
CA THR A 5 -0.84 -27.72 -26.06
C THR A 5 -0.49 -26.34 -25.48
N PHE A 6 -1.30 -25.32 -25.77
CA PHE A 6 -1.33 -24.08 -24.98
C PHE A 6 -2.07 -24.36 -23.66
N TYR A 7 -1.31 -24.81 -22.66
CA TYR A 7 -1.72 -24.79 -21.27
C TYR A 7 -1.77 -23.32 -20.83
N HIS A 8 -2.96 -22.80 -20.58
CA HIS A 8 -3.15 -21.53 -19.89
C HIS A 8 -3.35 -21.82 -18.39
N PRO A 9 -2.37 -21.55 -17.51
CA PRO A 9 -2.65 -21.33 -16.11
C PRO A 9 -2.54 -19.83 -15.85
N LYS A 10 -3.61 -19.07 -16.10
CA LYS A 10 -3.78 -17.71 -15.56
C LYS A 10 -5.11 -17.62 -14.83
N LYS A 11 -5.27 -18.47 -13.82
CA LYS A 11 -6.15 -18.22 -12.68
C LYS A 11 -5.28 -18.33 -11.43
N GLU A 12 -5.54 -17.44 -10.49
CA GLU A 12 -4.94 -17.35 -9.14
C GLU A 12 -3.69 -16.49 -8.99
N ILE A 13 -3.88 -15.17 -8.98
CA ILE A 13 -3.20 -14.30 -8.01
C ILE A 13 -4.28 -13.41 -7.40
N LYS A 14 -5.10 -13.99 -6.52
CA LYS A 14 -6.12 -13.23 -5.77
C LYS A 14 -5.65 -13.06 -4.33
N TYR A 15 -5.26 -11.81 -4.04
CA TYR A 15 -5.19 -11.16 -2.74
C TYR A 15 -4.12 -11.65 -1.74
N MET A 16 -3.47 -10.68 -1.08
CA MET A 16 -3.26 -10.63 0.39
C MET A 16 -1.88 -10.18 0.90
N ASN A 17 -0.97 -9.62 0.10
CA ASN A 17 0.28 -9.07 0.68
C ASN A 17 0.12 -7.73 1.43
N SER A 18 -1.09 -7.13 1.46
CA SER A 18 -1.31 -5.79 2.00
C SER A 18 -1.98 -5.73 3.39
N LYS A 19 -2.27 -6.88 4.01
CA LYS A 19 -2.97 -6.97 5.31
C LYS A 19 -2.08 -7.30 6.51
N LEU A 20 -0.80 -7.64 6.30
CA LEU A 20 0.11 -8.09 7.37
C LEU A 20 0.90 -6.97 8.04
N TYR A 21 0.72 -5.74 7.59
CA TYR A 21 1.46 -4.58 8.06
C TYR A 21 0.47 -3.47 8.47
N PRO A 22 -0.12 -3.53 9.69
CA PRO A 22 -1.23 -2.65 10.05
C PRO A 22 -0.87 -1.16 10.11
N LEU A 23 0.40 -0.81 10.34
CA LEU A 23 0.86 0.58 10.43
C LEU A 23 1.81 0.99 9.28
N PHE A 24 2.62 0.08 8.75
CA PHE A 24 3.42 0.36 7.55
C PHE A 24 2.60 0.32 6.27
N GLY A 25 1.66 -0.62 6.19
CA GLY A 25 0.78 -0.75 5.03
C GLY A 25 -0.12 0.47 4.87
N THR A 26 -0.45 1.23 5.91
CA THR A 26 -1.27 2.45 5.80
C THR A 26 -0.46 3.65 5.32
N ARG A 27 0.80 3.81 5.76
CA ARG A 27 1.70 4.86 5.24
C ARG A 27 2.25 4.53 3.85
N LEU A 28 2.68 3.30 3.57
CA LEU A 28 3.06 2.89 2.21
C LEU A 28 1.88 2.96 1.25
N LYS A 29 0.67 2.52 1.66
CA LYS A 29 -0.53 2.74 0.83
C LYS A 29 -0.78 4.23 0.65
N SER A 30 -0.59 5.10 1.63
CA SER A 30 -0.84 6.53 1.46
C SER A 30 0.21 7.26 0.61
N THR A 31 1.47 6.83 0.63
CA THR A 31 2.59 7.58 0.01
C THR A 31 3.02 6.97 -1.32
N ALA A 32 2.98 5.64 -1.48
CA ALA A 32 3.17 4.99 -2.78
C ALA A 32 1.85 4.90 -3.57
N CYS A 33 0.71 4.88 -2.88
CA CYS A 33 -0.63 4.76 -3.47
C CYS A 33 -1.60 5.80 -2.87
N GLY A 34 -1.30 7.11 -2.92
CA GLY A 34 -2.23 8.22 -2.58
C GLY A 34 -3.56 8.27 -3.37
N ILE A 35 -3.92 7.12 -3.94
CA ILE A 35 -4.77 6.73 -5.03
C ILE A 35 -6.21 6.44 -4.61
N LEU A 36 -6.53 6.20 -3.32
CA LEU A 36 -7.88 5.70 -2.96
C LEU A 36 -8.76 6.68 -2.17
N LEU A 37 -8.20 7.64 -1.44
CA LEU A 37 -9.00 8.51 -0.58
C LEU A 37 -9.65 9.69 -1.32
N VAL A 38 -9.09 10.10 -2.47
CA VAL A 38 -9.56 11.30 -3.18
C VAL A 38 -10.79 11.01 -4.07
N ALA A 39 -10.88 9.83 -4.69
CA ALA A 39 -11.98 9.48 -5.61
C ALA A 39 -13.38 9.50 -4.93
N ALA A 40 -13.45 9.08 -3.67
CA ALA A 40 -14.68 9.12 -2.88
C ALA A 40 -15.09 10.55 -2.52
N ALA A 41 -14.12 11.41 -2.19
CA ALA A 41 -14.36 12.83 -1.92
C ALA A 41 -14.81 13.58 -3.19
N ILE A 42 -14.24 13.27 -4.35
CA ILE A 42 -14.68 13.82 -5.65
C ILE A 42 -16.12 13.39 -5.95
N GLY A 43 -16.43 12.10 -5.74
CA GLY A 43 -17.78 11.56 -5.96
C GLY A 43 -18.85 12.15 -5.03
N ALA A 44 -18.51 12.39 -3.76
CA ALA A 44 -19.41 13.05 -2.82
C ALA A 44 -19.72 14.50 -3.23
N SER A 45 -18.72 15.24 -3.75
CA SER A 45 -18.92 16.60 -4.22
C SER A 45 -19.76 16.68 -5.50
N ALA A 46 -19.71 15.69 -6.39
CA ALA A 46 -20.60 15.66 -7.56
C ALA A 46 -22.09 15.53 -7.19
N GLN A 47 -22.42 15.14 -5.94
CA GLN A 47 -23.80 15.06 -5.44
C GLN A 47 -24.21 16.30 -4.63
N ASP A 48 -23.30 17.24 -4.42
CA ASP A 48 -23.57 18.46 -3.66
C ASP A 48 -24.52 19.38 -4.45
N ALA A 49 -25.67 19.69 -3.87
CA ALA A 49 -26.71 20.51 -4.48
C ALA A 49 -26.22 21.92 -4.84
N SER A 50 -25.21 22.42 -4.14
CA SER A 50 -24.63 23.76 -4.34
C SER A 50 -23.69 23.88 -5.52
N ILE A 51 -23.30 22.77 -6.14
CA ILE A 51 -22.45 22.75 -7.34
C ILE A 51 -23.34 22.79 -8.58
N ASP A 52 -23.03 23.68 -9.52
CA ASP A 52 -23.75 23.79 -10.79
C ASP A 52 -23.57 22.55 -11.67
N ALA A 53 -24.44 22.40 -12.68
CA ALA A 53 -24.47 21.21 -13.54
C ALA A 53 -23.18 21.02 -14.36
N ALA A 54 -22.52 22.10 -14.79
CA ALA A 54 -21.29 22.01 -15.57
C ALA A 54 -20.12 21.53 -14.69
N ALA A 55 -20.00 22.09 -13.48
CA ALA A 55 -19.02 21.65 -12.50
C ALA A 55 -19.26 20.20 -12.03
N LYS A 56 -20.53 19.74 -11.96
CA LYS A 56 -20.87 18.35 -11.66
C LYS A 56 -20.43 17.37 -12.75
N GLU A 57 -20.68 17.69 -14.02
CA GLU A 57 -20.22 16.86 -15.13
C GLU A 57 -18.68 16.83 -15.22
N GLU A 58 -18.01 17.96 -14.94
CA GLU A 58 -16.55 18.01 -14.85
C GLU A 58 -16.03 17.13 -13.71
N LEU A 59 -16.60 17.22 -12.51
CA LEU A 59 -16.22 16.35 -11.37
C LEU A 59 -16.48 14.87 -11.65
N LYS A 60 -17.55 14.54 -12.38
CA LYS A 60 -17.85 13.16 -12.80
C LYS A 60 -16.79 12.64 -13.77
N SER A 61 -16.45 13.41 -14.81
CA SER A 61 -15.40 13.05 -15.76
C SER A 61 -14.03 12.86 -15.07
N ILE A 62 -13.67 13.79 -14.18
CA ILE A 62 -12.46 13.68 -13.35
C ILE A 62 -12.49 12.38 -12.53
N ARG A 63 -13.62 12.04 -11.90
CA ARG A 63 -13.75 10.82 -11.10
C ARG A 63 -13.55 9.56 -11.94
N GLU A 64 -14.16 9.49 -13.12
CA GLU A 64 -14.03 8.33 -14.02
C GLU A 64 -12.57 8.11 -14.43
N GLU A 65 -11.88 9.18 -14.87
CA GLU A 65 -10.47 9.12 -15.24
C GLU A 65 -9.59 8.75 -14.04
N PHE A 66 -9.86 9.35 -12.88
CA PHE A 66 -9.12 9.07 -11.64
C PHE A 66 -9.27 7.60 -11.22
N VAL A 67 -10.46 7.02 -11.32
CA VAL A 67 -10.71 5.61 -10.99
C VAL A 67 -9.94 4.68 -11.93
N GLN A 68 -9.92 4.98 -13.24
CA GLN A 68 -9.18 4.17 -14.20
C GLN A 68 -7.67 4.19 -13.90
N ILE A 69 -7.08 5.38 -13.78
CA ILE A 69 -5.66 5.55 -13.42
C ILE A 69 -5.34 4.82 -12.11
N SER A 70 -6.25 4.87 -11.14
CA SER A 70 -6.09 4.19 -9.86
C SER A 70 -6.00 2.67 -9.99
N GLN A 71 -6.74 2.08 -10.93
CA GLN A 71 -6.69 0.64 -11.20
C GLN A 71 -5.36 0.24 -11.84
N ASP A 72 -4.90 1.02 -12.82
CA ASP A 72 -3.64 0.76 -13.53
C ASP A 72 -2.44 0.86 -12.59
N LEU A 73 -2.40 1.92 -11.76
CA LEU A 73 -1.37 2.09 -10.74
C LEU A 73 -1.43 0.98 -9.67
N LYS A 74 -2.63 0.54 -9.28
CA LYS A 74 -2.79 -0.57 -8.33
C LYS A 74 -2.24 -1.88 -8.89
N GLN A 75 -2.46 -2.16 -10.17
CA GLN A 75 -1.91 -3.35 -10.82
C GLN A 75 -0.38 -3.30 -10.88
N ALA A 76 0.18 -2.17 -11.33
CA ALA A 76 1.63 -1.99 -11.37
C ALA A 76 2.26 -2.12 -9.96
N HIS A 77 1.62 -1.53 -8.95
CA HIS A 77 2.06 -1.67 -7.56
C HIS A 77 2.02 -3.12 -7.09
N GLN A 78 0.94 -3.86 -7.36
CA GLN A 78 0.83 -5.25 -6.95
C GLN A 78 1.95 -6.12 -7.55
N GLN A 79 2.30 -5.89 -8.81
CA GLN A 79 3.40 -6.58 -9.48
C GLN A 79 4.77 -6.13 -8.94
N ALA A 80 4.92 -4.84 -8.62
CA ALA A 80 6.15 -4.29 -8.06
C ALA A 80 6.48 -4.87 -6.68
N MET A 81 5.46 -5.15 -5.86
CA MET A 81 5.62 -5.76 -4.53
C MET A 81 6.23 -7.17 -4.57
N ASP A 82 6.14 -7.85 -5.71
CA ASP A 82 6.72 -9.19 -5.90
C ASP A 82 8.14 -9.12 -6.50
N SER A 83 8.67 -7.93 -6.79
CA SER A 83 10.03 -7.77 -7.31
C SER A 83 11.09 -8.02 -6.23
N ALA A 84 12.19 -8.66 -6.63
CA ALA A 84 13.28 -9.01 -5.72
C ALA A 84 13.86 -7.79 -4.97
N GLU A 85 13.95 -6.65 -5.65
CA GLU A 85 14.45 -5.39 -5.07
C GLU A 85 13.54 -4.86 -3.96
N VAL A 86 12.21 -4.91 -4.17
CA VAL A 86 11.22 -4.48 -3.16
C VAL A 86 11.21 -5.44 -1.98
N LEU A 87 11.28 -6.76 -2.23
CA LEU A 87 11.34 -7.78 -1.19
C LEU A 87 12.60 -7.59 -0.31
N ALA A 88 13.78 -7.40 -0.92
CA ALA A 88 15.02 -7.19 -0.18
C ALA A 88 14.98 -5.92 0.69
N ASN A 89 14.46 -4.81 0.16
CA ASN A 89 14.32 -3.57 0.93
C ASN A 89 13.29 -3.68 2.05
N ARG A 90 12.21 -4.44 1.83
CA ARG A 90 11.20 -4.73 2.87
C ARG A 90 11.81 -5.55 4.00
N ASP A 91 12.59 -6.57 3.67
CA ASP A 91 13.22 -7.44 4.66
C ASP A 91 14.27 -6.67 5.47
N ALA A 92 15.07 -5.81 4.82
CA ALA A 92 16.01 -4.92 5.50
C ALA A 92 15.29 -3.95 6.46
N LEU A 93 14.17 -3.36 6.04
CA LEU A 93 13.35 -2.51 6.90
C LEU A 93 12.79 -3.28 8.10
N ASN A 94 12.28 -4.49 7.88
CA ASN A 94 11.75 -5.34 8.96
C ASN A 94 12.83 -5.70 9.99
N GLN A 95 14.05 -6.05 9.53
CA GLN A 95 15.17 -6.33 10.43
C GLN A 95 15.61 -5.10 11.21
N ALA A 96 15.68 -3.93 10.57
CA ALA A 96 16.01 -2.68 11.25
C ALA A 96 14.94 -2.31 12.29
N LEU A 97 13.65 -2.47 11.95
CA LEU A 97 12.56 -2.24 12.88
C LEU A 97 12.63 -3.20 14.08
N LYS A 98 12.86 -4.50 13.85
CA LYS A 98 13.06 -5.49 14.91
C LYS A 98 14.18 -5.04 15.84
N ALA A 99 15.33 -4.67 15.29
CA ALA A 99 16.49 -4.25 16.06
C ALA A 99 16.18 -2.99 16.91
N GLU A 100 15.50 -2.00 16.35
CA GLU A 100 15.11 -0.79 17.10
C GLU A 100 14.06 -1.09 18.19
N MET A 101 13.07 -1.94 17.89
CA MET A 101 12.10 -2.35 18.91
C MET A 101 12.76 -3.09 20.07
N ILE A 102 13.73 -3.98 19.80
CA ILE A 102 14.49 -4.71 20.84
C ILE A 102 15.31 -3.76 21.72
N LYS A 103 15.88 -2.69 21.15
CA LYS A 103 16.62 -1.68 21.93
C LYS A 103 15.73 -0.91 22.91
N LEU A 104 14.48 -0.68 22.53
CA LEU A 104 13.50 0.08 23.31
C LEU A 104 12.77 -0.79 24.36
N ALA A 105 12.77 -2.11 24.17
CA ALA A 105 12.00 -3.04 24.96
C ALA A 105 12.71 -3.50 26.24
N GLY A 106 11.93 -3.80 27.27
CA GLY A 106 12.43 -4.50 28.46
C GLY A 106 12.79 -5.95 28.16
N GLU A 107 13.61 -6.58 29.01
CA GLU A 107 14.09 -7.96 28.80
C GLU A 107 12.94 -8.96 28.63
N ALA A 108 11.86 -8.80 29.41
CA ALA A 108 10.67 -9.65 29.33
C ALA A 108 9.90 -9.53 28.00
N GLU A 109 10.06 -8.42 27.27
CA GLU A 109 9.32 -8.12 26.04
C GLU A 109 10.08 -8.55 24.78
N LYS A 110 11.41 -8.72 24.85
CA LYS A 110 12.27 -9.06 23.71
C LYS A 110 11.83 -10.34 23.02
N ALA A 111 11.59 -11.42 23.77
CA ALA A 111 11.14 -12.69 23.22
C ALA A 111 9.80 -12.57 22.47
N ALA A 112 8.89 -11.72 22.96
CA ALA A 112 7.62 -11.46 22.29
C ALA A 112 7.82 -10.68 20.98
N ILE A 113 8.81 -9.78 20.92
CA ILE A 113 9.17 -9.06 19.70
C ILE A 113 9.78 -10.03 18.68
N GLU A 114 10.68 -10.91 19.11
CA GLU A 114 11.25 -11.93 18.21
C GLU A 114 10.17 -12.81 17.60
N LYS A 115 9.27 -13.33 18.44
CA LYS A 115 8.12 -14.12 18.01
C LYS A 115 7.23 -13.37 17.01
N ARG A 116 7.01 -12.07 17.21
CA ARG A 116 6.25 -11.24 16.26
C ARG A 116 6.88 -11.29 14.86
N PHE A 117 8.19 -11.03 14.77
CA PHE A 117 8.88 -10.96 13.48
C PHE A 117 9.03 -12.35 12.82
N GLU A 118 9.20 -13.40 13.62
CA GLU A 118 9.16 -14.78 13.12
C GLU A 118 7.80 -15.13 12.51
N LEU A 119 6.70 -14.78 13.19
CA LEU A 119 5.35 -14.99 12.68
C LEU A 119 5.11 -14.20 11.39
N MET A 120 5.56 -12.95 11.31
CA MET A 120 5.47 -12.15 10.08
C MET A 120 6.23 -12.81 8.92
N SER A 121 7.47 -13.26 9.17
CA SER A 121 8.26 -13.98 8.17
C SER A 121 7.60 -15.28 7.73
N ALA A 122 7.05 -16.06 8.66
CA ALA A 122 6.37 -17.32 8.37
C ALA A 122 5.11 -17.11 7.51
N ILE A 123 4.37 -16.02 7.73
CA ILE A 123 3.19 -15.70 6.93
C ILE A 123 3.58 -15.20 5.53
N ASP A 124 4.65 -14.42 5.40
CA ASP A 124 5.13 -13.92 4.09
C ASP A 124 5.63 -15.05 3.18
N HIS A 125 6.12 -16.15 3.74
CA HIS A 125 6.56 -17.35 3.01
C HIS A 125 5.49 -18.44 2.90
N PHE A 126 4.25 -18.12 3.27
CA PHE A 126 3.18 -19.09 3.33
C PHE A 126 2.63 -19.43 1.92
N SER A 127 2.69 -20.71 1.54
CA SER A 127 2.07 -21.24 0.32
C SER A 127 0.54 -21.18 0.40
N VAL A 128 -0.12 -20.77 -0.68
CA VAL A 128 -1.58 -20.52 -0.78
C VAL A 128 -2.45 -21.75 -0.44
N SER A 129 -1.87 -22.94 -0.38
CA SER A 129 -2.58 -24.22 -0.25
C SER A 129 -3.18 -24.55 1.13
N ASP A 130 -2.98 -23.75 2.18
CA ASP A 130 -3.50 -24.05 3.53
C ASP A 130 -3.93 -22.78 4.31
N GLU A 131 -5.06 -22.21 3.88
CA GLU A 131 -5.63 -20.99 4.44
C GLU A 131 -5.91 -21.07 5.96
N ALA A 132 -6.24 -22.27 6.47
CA ALA A 132 -6.49 -22.49 7.89
C ALA A 132 -5.24 -22.26 8.74
N LYS A 133 -4.09 -22.81 8.34
CA LYS A 133 -2.80 -22.57 9.01
C LYS A 133 -2.39 -21.11 8.94
N ARG A 134 -2.60 -20.44 7.81
CA ARG A 134 -2.33 -19.00 7.68
C ARG A 134 -3.17 -18.18 8.65
N ASN A 135 -4.46 -18.47 8.76
CA ASN A 135 -5.35 -17.77 9.69
C ASN A 135 -4.98 -18.02 11.16
N ALA A 136 -4.51 -19.22 11.49
CA ALA A 136 -3.99 -19.52 12.83
C ALA A 136 -2.74 -18.70 13.17
N LEU A 137 -1.80 -18.54 12.22
CA LEU A 137 -0.62 -17.68 12.41
C LEU A 137 -1.02 -16.21 12.60
N ILE A 138 -1.99 -15.71 11.82
CA ILE A 138 -2.52 -14.36 11.97
C ILE A 138 -3.15 -14.16 13.36
N GLY A 139 -3.93 -15.15 13.84
CA GLY A 139 -4.52 -15.12 15.17
C GLY A 139 -3.48 -15.04 16.31
N GLN A 140 -2.30 -15.62 16.13
CA GLN A 140 -1.19 -15.50 17.07
C GLN A 140 -0.45 -14.16 16.95
N LEU A 141 -0.34 -13.62 15.74
CA LEU A 141 0.38 -12.39 15.46
C LEU A 141 -0.37 -11.15 15.99
N GLN A 142 -1.70 -11.12 15.82
CA GLN A 142 -2.52 -9.95 16.14
C GLN A 142 -2.38 -9.41 17.58
N PRO A 143 -2.42 -10.23 18.65
CA PRO A 143 -2.20 -9.72 20.01
C PRO A 143 -0.80 -9.14 20.22
N LEU A 144 0.23 -9.67 19.54
CA LEU A 144 1.59 -9.14 19.62
C LEU A 144 1.69 -7.77 18.94
N LEU A 145 1.00 -7.59 17.81
CA LEU A 145 0.94 -6.30 17.10
C LEU A 145 0.32 -5.21 17.97
N GLU A 146 -0.79 -5.50 18.65
CA GLU A 146 -1.44 -4.52 19.53
C GLU A 146 -0.59 -4.24 20.78
N ALA A 147 -0.04 -5.26 21.43
CA ALA A 147 0.79 -5.09 22.62
C ALA A 147 2.05 -4.27 22.34
N GLN A 148 2.65 -4.41 21.15
CA GLN A 148 3.94 -3.79 20.80
C GLN A 148 3.79 -2.50 19.98
N LYS A 149 2.57 -2.00 19.82
CA LYS A 149 2.24 -0.83 18.99
C LYS A 149 3.02 0.43 19.38
N SER A 150 3.18 0.69 20.68
CA SER A 150 3.93 1.85 21.18
C SER A 150 5.42 1.76 20.85
N LEU A 151 6.02 0.59 21.05
CA LEU A 151 7.43 0.33 20.71
C LEU A 151 7.69 0.52 19.22
N GLU A 152 6.79 -0.01 18.37
CA GLU A 152 6.86 0.19 16.93
C GLU A 152 6.76 1.67 16.54
N GLN A 153 5.86 2.45 17.15
CA GLN A 153 5.74 3.88 16.87
C GLN A 153 7.01 4.66 17.23
N GLN A 154 7.69 4.29 18.32
CA GLN A 154 8.95 4.90 18.71
C GLN A 154 10.11 4.46 17.80
N ALA A 155 10.22 3.16 17.51
CA ALA A 155 11.22 2.61 16.60
C ALA A 155 11.13 3.25 15.19
N ASN A 156 9.92 3.55 14.74
CA ASN A 156 9.66 4.27 13.48
C ASN A 156 10.19 5.71 13.44
N GLN A 157 10.54 6.29 14.58
CA GLN A 157 11.14 7.62 14.63
C GLN A 157 12.67 7.58 14.47
N ALA A 158 13.29 6.40 14.62
CA ALA A 158 14.72 6.22 14.44
C ALA A 158 15.15 6.54 13.00
N GLY A 159 16.29 7.21 12.86
CA GLY A 159 16.81 7.65 11.55
C GLY A 159 17.04 6.49 10.58
N GLY A 160 17.56 5.36 11.07
CA GLY A 160 17.78 4.15 10.25
C GLY A 160 16.50 3.57 9.66
N VAL A 161 15.43 3.51 10.46
CA VAL A 161 14.12 3.01 10.01
C VAL A 161 13.48 3.98 9.00
N LYS A 162 13.57 5.29 9.25
CA LYS A 162 13.09 6.33 8.30
C LYS A 162 13.80 6.27 6.94
N SER A 163 15.12 6.09 6.95
CA SER A 163 15.90 5.98 5.72
C SER A 163 15.50 4.74 4.92
N LEU A 164 15.37 3.59 5.57
CA LEU A 164 14.96 2.35 4.91
C LEU A 164 13.51 2.42 4.39
N HIS A 165 12.64 3.16 5.08
CA HIS A 165 11.30 3.44 4.58
C HIS A 165 11.33 4.24 3.27
N THR A 166 12.21 5.24 3.19
CA THR A 166 12.42 6.05 1.98
C THR A 166 12.95 5.19 0.83
N ASN A 167 13.93 4.32 1.12
CA ASN A 167 14.48 3.38 0.13
C ASN A 167 13.41 2.41 -0.37
N LEU A 168 12.58 1.86 0.52
CA LEU A 168 11.50 0.96 0.14
C LEU A 168 10.50 1.66 -0.80
N ILE A 169 10.07 2.89 -0.47
CA ILE A 169 9.19 3.68 -1.35
C ILE A 169 9.84 3.90 -2.72
N GLY A 170 11.11 4.31 -2.76
CA GLY A 170 11.84 4.52 -4.00
C GLY A 170 11.97 3.25 -4.84
N SER A 171 12.24 2.11 -4.20
CA SER A 171 12.32 0.81 -4.88
C SER A 171 10.99 0.37 -5.47
N ILE A 172 9.87 0.63 -4.77
CA ILE A 172 8.53 0.33 -5.28
C ILE A 172 8.23 1.21 -6.49
N GLN A 173 8.49 2.52 -6.41
CA GLN A 173 8.28 3.44 -7.54
C GLN A 173 9.14 3.04 -8.75
N SER A 174 10.40 2.68 -8.53
CA SER A 174 11.30 2.20 -9.58
C SER A 174 10.78 0.90 -10.19
N ALA A 175 10.38 -0.07 -9.37
CA ALA A 175 9.82 -1.34 -9.84
C ALA A 175 8.52 -1.14 -10.62
N MET A 176 7.62 -0.26 -10.15
CA MET A 176 6.39 0.09 -10.87
C MET A 176 6.70 0.70 -12.24
N ALA A 177 7.67 1.62 -12.33
CA ALA A 177 8.08 2.24 -13.60
C ALA A 177 8.75 1.24 -14.56
N LYS A 178 9.50 0.25 -14.04
CA LYS A 178 10.06 -0.85 -14.85
C LYS A 178 8.96 -1.76 -15.41
N ILE A 179 7.91 -2.02 -14.61
CA ILE A 179 6.78 -2.89 -14.99
C ILE A 179 5.86 -2.19 -15.99
N ASN A 180 5.55 -0.92 -15.75
CA ASN A 180 4.75 -0.09 -16.64
C ASN A 180 5.42 1.30 -16.78
N PRO A 181 6.04 1.59 -17.94
CA PRO A 181 6.70 2.87 -18.20
C PRO A 181 5.77 4.09 -18.14
N GLU A 182 4.46 3.90 -18.22
CA GLU A 182 3.47 4.98 -18.12
C GLU A 182 3.19 5.39 -16.67
N VAL A 183 3.61 4.60 -15.67
CA VAL A 183 3.36 4.88 -14.24
C VAL A 183 3.71 6.30 -13.82
N PRO A 184 4.88 6.88 -14.17
CA PRO A 184 5.19 8.27 -13.81
C PRO A 184 4.19 9.28 -14.39
N ALA A 185 3.77 9.08 -15.64
CA ALA A 185 2.79 9.94 -16.29
C ALA A 185 1.40 9.79 -15.66
N LEU A 186 0.99 8.56 -15.35
CA LEU A 186 -0.26 8.24 -14.67
C LEU A 186 -0.32 8.86 -13.26
N MET A 187 0.76 8.75 -12.48
CA MET A 187 0.86 9.39 -11.16
C MET A 187 0.74 10.92 -11.26
N LYS A 188 1.44 11.54 -12.22
CA LYS A 188 1.34 12.98 -12.48
C LYS A 188 -0.09 13.37 -12.85
N ARG A 189 -0.72 12.64 -13.77
CA ARG A 189 -2.08 12.90 -14.21
C ARG A 189 -3.08 12.77 -13.06
N GLN A 190 -2.91 11.77 -12.21
CA GLN A 190 -3.76 11.60 -11.03
C GLN A 190 -3.65 12.79 -10.05
N GLN A 191 -2.45 13.34 -9.86
CA GLN A 191 -2.22 14.54 -9.04
C GLN A 191 -2.90 15.76 -9.65
N GLU A 192 -2.80 15.96 -10.97
CA GLU A 192 -3.47 17.05 -11.69
C GLU A 192 -5.00 16.96 -11.54
N LEU A 193 -5.57 15.76 -11.68
CA LEU A 193 -7.00 15.51 -11.50
C LEU A 193 -7.46 15.83 -10.07
N ALA A 194 -6.68 15.44 -9.06
CA ALA A 194 -6.98 15.76 -7.66
C ALA A 194 -6.97 17.27 -7.40
N GLN A 195 -5.96 17.98 -7.90
CA GLN A 195 -5.85 19.44 -7.79
C GLN A 195 -7.00 20.16 -8.51
N ARG A 196 -7.36 19.68 -9.71
CA ARG A 196 -8.49 20.23 -10.48
C ARG A 196 -9.81 20.04 -9.74
N ALA A 197 -10.06 18.85 -9.19
CA ALA A 197 -11.26 18.59 -8.39
C ALA A 197 -11.34 19.49 -7.16
N GLN A 198 -10.22 19.66 -6.44
CA GLN A 198 -10.16 20.54 -5.27
C GLN A 198 -10.43 22.00 -5.66
N SER A 199 -9.91 22.46 -6.81
CA SER A 199 -10.18 23.81 -7.31
C SER A 199 -11.66 24.03 -7.62
N ILE A 200 -12.33 23.06 -8.24
CA ILE A 200 -13.78 23.13 -8.52
C ILE A 200 -14.57 23.19 -7.20
N GLN A 201 -14.22 22.34 -6.22
CA GLN A 201 -14.85 22.36 -4.89
C GLN A 201 -14.66 23.69 -4.16
N GLN A 202 -13.47 24.29 -4.23
CA GLN A 202 -13.19 25.59 -3.61
C GLN A 202 -13.98 26.72 -4.27
N LYS A 203 -14.05 26.73 -5.61
CA LYS A 203 -14.84 27.71 -6.35
C LYS A 203 -16.32 27.61 -6.00
N ALA A 204 -16.87 26.40 -5.93
CA ALA A 204 -18.28 26.21 -5.56
C ALA A 204 -18.59 26.68 -4.13
N LYS A 205 -17.66 26.50 -3.18
CA LYS A 205 -17.81 27.02 -1.81
C LYS A 205 -17.68 28.53 -1.69
N ALA A 206 -16.92 29.18 -2.59
CA ALA A 206 -16.74 30.63 -2.58
C ALA A 206 -17.91 31.41 -3.22
N VAL A 207 -18.83 30.71 -3.88
CA VAL A 207 -20.05 31.27 -4.49
C VAL A 207 -21.27 31.17 -3.54
N GLN A 208 -21.12 30.47 -2.41
CA GLN A 208 -22.09 30.43 -1.30
C GLN A 208 -21.85 31.59 -0.33
#